data_AF-A0A527HFT7-F1
#
_entry.id   AF-A0A527HFT7-F1
#
_cell.length_a   1.000
_cell.length_b   1.000
_cell.length_c   1.000
_cell.angle_alpha   90.00
_cell.angle_beta   90.00
_cell.angle_gamma   90.00
#
_symmetry.space_group_name_H-M   'P 1'
#
loop_
_entity.id
_entity.type
_entity.pdbx_description
1 polymer ?
#
loop_
_entity_poly.entity_id
_entity_poly.type
_entity_poly.pdbx_seq_one_letter_code
_entity_poly.pdbx_strand_id
1 'polypeptide(L)'
;PGSIWLANVGYGAISQETASYFRQGLEAKAGTDKSRAILFYCMTNCWMSWNAAKRAVEWGYSSVIWYPLGADGWEDANLPLEEKKPYTTNN
;
A
#
# COMPACT_ATOMS: atom_id res chain seq x y z
N PRO A 1 -8.78 9.39 -2.57
CA PRO A 1 -10.04 8.62 -2.52
C PRO A 1 -9.88 7.26 -3.22
N GLY A 2 -10.65 6.24 -2.80
CA GLY A 2 -10.68 4.91 -3.45
C GLY A 2 -9.51 3.96 -3.13
N SER A 3 -8.49 4.41 -2.40
CA SER A 3 -7.44 3.55 -1.86
C SER A 3 -7.92 2.74 -0.65
N ILE A 4 -7.11 1.78 -0.21
CA ILE A 4 -7.26 1.13 1.10
C ILE A 4 -6.03 1.38 1.96
N TRP A 5 -6.20 1.30 3.28
CA TRP A 5 -5.10 1.42 4.22
C TRP A 5 -4.72 0.05 4.80
N LEU A 6 -3.60 -0.51 4.33
CA LEU A 6 -3.00 -1.71 4.90
C LEU A 6 -2.03 -1.29 6.02
N ALA A 7 -2.49 -1.31 7.26
CA ALA A 7 -1.73 -0.80 8.39
C ALA A 7 -0.48 -1.66 8.69
N ASN A 8 0.61 -1.01 9.13
CA ASN A 8 1.84 -1.64 9.63
C ASN A 8 2.66 -2.48 8.62
N VAL A 9 2.17 -2.69 7.39
CA VAL A 9 2.85 -3.53 6.38
C VAL A 9 4.19 -2.97 5.90
N GLY A 10 4.48 -1.71 6.21
CA GLY A 10 5.70 -0.99 5.82
C GLY A 10 6.79 -0.93 6.88
N TYR A 11 6.65 -1.57 8.04
CA TYR A 11 7.79 -1.69 8.97
C TYR A 11 8.95 -2.47 8.33
N GLY A 12 10.18 -2.18 8.79
CA GLY A 12 11.40 -2.77 8.23
C GLY A 12 11.36 -4.30 8.25
N ALA A 13 11.10 -4.86 9.43
CA ALA A 13 10.67 -6.25 9.59
C ALA A 13 9.19 -6.28 9.96
N ILE A 14 8.46 -7.28 9.43
CA ILE A 14 7.06 -7.53 9.75
C ILE A 14 6.89 -8.99 10.16
N SER A 15 5.92 -9.26 11.02
CA SER A 15 5.59 -10.63 11.41
C SER A 15 4.99 -11.42 10.24
N GLN A 16 4.92 -12.75 10.36
CA GLN A 16 4.30 -13.60 9.34
C GLN A 16 2.81 -13.28 9.17
N GLU A 17 2.13 -12.92 10.25
CA GLU A 17 0.72 -12.50 10.26
C GLU A 17 0.54 -11.21 9.46
N THR A 18 1.42 -10.22 9.69
CA THR A 18 1.38 -8.94 8.96
C THR A 18 1.71 -9.15 7.48
N ALA A 19 2.65 -10.03 7.15
CA ALA A 19 2.95 -10.38 5.76
C ALA A 19 1.77 -11.08 5.07
N SER A 20 1.08 -11.98 5.78
CA SER A 20 -0.12 -12.67 5.27
C SER A 20 -1.27 -11.70 5.06
N TYR A 21 -1.53 -10.82 6.03
CA TYR A 21 -2.48 -9.71 5.91
C TYR A 21 -2.19 -8.83 4.69
N PHE A 22 -0.91 -8.49 4.46
CA PHE A 22 -0.52 -7.69 3.31
C PHE A 22 -0.81 -8.40 1.99
N ARG A 23 -0.44 -9.68 1.86
CA ARG A 23 -0.72 -10.47 0.65
C ARG A 23 -2.22 -10.59 0.37
N GLN A 24 -3.01 -10.91 1.39
CA GLN A 24 -4.47 -11.01 1.26
C GLN A 24 -5.09 -9.67 0.85
N GLY A 25 -4.64 -8.56 1.44
CA GLY A 25 -5.10 -7.22 1.06
C GLY A 25 -4.78 -6.86 -0.39
N LEU A 26 -3.57 -7.19 -0.87
CA LEU A 26 -3.20 -7.00 -2.26
C LEU A 26 -4.05 -7.87 -3.19
N GLU A 27 -4.21 -9.16 -2.89
CA GLU A 27 -5.00 -10.07 -3.74
C GLU A 27 -6.49 -9.69 -3.77
N ALA A 28 -7.05 -9.24 -2.64
CA ALA A 28 -8.43 -8.80 -2.56
C ALA A 28 -8.72 -7.52 -3.37
N LYS A 29 -7.70 -6.70 -3.66
CA LYS A 29 -7.88 -5.40 -4.36
C LYS A 29 -7.27 -5.34 -5.75
N ALA A 30 -6.14 -5.98 -5.96
CA ALA A 30 -5.47 -6.08 -7.25
C ALA A 30 -5.83 -7.38 -7.99
N GLY A 31 -6.41 -8.37 -7.31
CA GLY A 31 -6.61 -9.71 -7.84
C GLY A 31 -5.33 -10.56 -7.79
N THR A 32 -5.38 -11.73 -8.42
CA THR A 32 -4.23 -12.65 -8.50
C THR A 32 -3.25 -12.31 -9.61
N ASP A 33 -3.64 -11.44 -10.55
CA ASP A 33 -2.78 -10.95 -11.63
C ASP A 33 -1.72 -9.97 -11.10
N LYS A 34 -0.47 -10.44 -11.05
CA LYS A 34 0.67 -9.67 -10.55
C LYS A 34 1.14 -8.58 -11.52
N SER A 35 0.59 -8.50 -12.74
CA SER A 35 0.89 -7.44 -13.71
C SER A 35 0.07 -6.17 -13.52
N ARG A 36 -1.01 -6.23 -12.72
CA ARG A 36 -1.86 -5.07 -12.44
C ARG A 36 -1.07 -4.00 -11.70
N ALA A 37 -1.23 -2.75 -12.13
CA ALA A 37 -0.58 -1.60 -11.51
C ALA A 37 -1.07 -1.39 -10.07
N ILE A 38 -0.13 -1.25 -9.14
CA ILE A 38 -0.38 -0.97 -7.72
C ILE A 38 0.44 0.25 -7.31
N LEU A 39 -0.23 1.25 -6.75
CA LEU A 39 0.40 2.45 -6.22
C LEU A 39 0.46 2.39 -4.69
N PHE A 40 1.66 2.59 -4.15
CA PHE A 40 1.92 2.70 -2.72
C PHE A 40 2.25 4.14 -2.33
N TYR A 41 1.64 4.60 -1.24
CA TYR A 41 1.87 5.92 -0.68
C TYR A 41 1.64 5.90 0.85
N CYS A 42 2.13 6.92 1.54
CA CYS A 42 1.89 7.17 2.97
C CYS A 42 1.74 8.70 3.15
N MET A 43 2.46 9.32 4.07
CA MET A 43 2.71 10.76 4.14
C MET A 43 4.08 11.08 3.51
N THR A 44 4.40 12.36 3.33
CA THR A 44 5.74 12.78 2.92
C THR A 44 6.76 12.31 3.96
N ASN A 45 7.96 11.92 3.51
CA ASN A 45 9.04 11.39 4.38
C ASN A 45 8.69 10.10 5.15
N CYS A 46 7.58 9.43 4.83
CA CYS A 46 7.20 8.13 5.40
C CYS A 46 7.75 6.97 4.56
N TRP A 47 8.85 6.37 5.02
CA TRP A 47 9.50 5.22 4.37
C TRP A 47 8.71 3.91 4.43
N MET A 48 7.61 3.85 5.19
CA MET A 48 6.79 2.64 5.28
C MET A 48 6.16 2.27 3.93
N SER A 49 5.72 3.26 3.14
CA SER A 49 5.17 3.02 1.80
C SER A 49 6.21 2.45 0.83
N TRP A 50 7.46 2.92 0.93
CA TRP A 50 8.57 2.40 0.13
C TRP A 50 8.88 0.94 0.48
N ASN A 51 8.94 0.60 1.77
CA ASN A 51 9.16 -0.77 2.22
C ASN A 51 8.05 -1.71 1.73
N ALA A 52 6.79 -1.25 1.78
CA ALA A 52 5.66 -2.01 1.26
C ALA A 52 5.76 -2.22 -0.26
N ALA A 53 6.11 -1.18 -1.03
CA ALA A 53 6.32 -1.26 -2.46
C ALA A 53 7.45 -2.23 -2.82
N LYS A 54 8.61 -2.11 -2.18
CA LYS A 54 9.75 -3.02 -2.36
C LYS A 54 9.34 -4.47 -2.11
N ARG A 55 8.62 -4.73 -1.03
CA ARG A 55 8.14 -6.08 -0.68
C ARG A 55 7.15 -6.63 -1.71
N ALA A 56 6.30 -5.79 -2.30
CA ALA A 56 5.46 -6.21 -3.41
C ALA A 56 6.28 -6.63 -4.64
N VAL A 57 7.33 -5.86 -4.98
CA VAL A 57 8.27 -6.25 -6.06
C VAL A 57 8.93 -7.60 -5.75
N GLU A 58 9.41 -7.81 -4.52
CA GLU A 58 10.00 -9.08 -4.06
C GLU A 58 9.02 -10.26 -4.14
N TRP A 59 7.71 -9.99 -4.14
CA TRP A 59 6.65 -11.00 -4.29
C TRP A 59 6.16 -11.18 -5.73
N GLY A 60 6.83 -10.57 -6.70
CA GLY A 60 6.58 -10.78 -8.13
C GLY A 60 5.56 -9.84 -8.76
N TYR A 61 5.11 -8.79 -8.05
CA TYR A 61 4.31 -7.74 -8.69
C TYR A 61 5.21 -6.94 -9.65
N SER A 62 4.85 -6.90 -10.93
CA SER A 62 5.69 -6.31 -11.98
C SER A 62 5.36 -4.85 -12.28
N SER A 63 4.20 -4.36 -11.83
CA SER A 63 3.78 -2.97 -12.01
C SER A 63 3.56 -2.31 -10.64
N VAL A 64 4.65 -1.86 -10.02
CA VAL A 64 4.66 -1.22 -8.70
C VAL A 64 5.06 0.24 -8.83
N ILE A 65 4.19 1.14 -8.38
CA ILE A 65 4.40 2.58 -8.36
C ILE A 65 4.55 3.00 -6.90
N TRP A 66 5.58 3.79 -6.60
CA TRP A 66 5.74 4.42 -5.30
C TRP A 66 5.59 5.94 -5.43
N TYR A 67 4.68 6.52 -4.66
CA TYR A 67 4.42 7.95 -4.65
C TYR A 67 4.97 8.58 -3.35
N PRO A 68 6.14 9.25 -3.41
CA PRO A 68 6.88 9.68 -2.21
C PRO A 68 6.28 10.90 -1.51
N LEU A 69 5.50 11.72 -2.22
CA LEU A 69 4.85 12.89 -1.65
C LEU A 69 3.62 12.55 -0.79
N GLY A 70 3.14 11.30 -0.86
CA GLY A 70 2.09 10.82 0.03
C GLY A 70 0.77 11.60 -0.04
N ALA A 71 -0.04 11.47 1.01
CA ALA A 71 -1.30 12.18 1.15
C ALA A 71 -1.10 13.70 1.25
N ASP A 72 -0.03 14.16 1.91
CA ASP A 72 0.25 15.59 2.09
C ASP A 72 0.47 16.28 0.74
N GLY A 73 1.32 15.72 -0.13
CA GLY A 73 1.51 16.30 -1.47
C GLY A 73 0.32 16.13 -2.41
N TRP A 74 -0.56 15.16 -2.13
CA TRP A 74 -1.86 15.05 -2.82
C TRP A 74 -2.81 16.17 -2.38
N GLU A 75 -2.84 16.48 -1.09
CA GLU A 75 -3.60 17.59 -0.51
C GLU A 75 -3.08 18.94 -1.01
N ASP A 76 -1.76 19.16 -1.01
CA ASP A 76 -1.11 20.38 -1.51
C ASP A 76 -1.45 20.67 -2.98
N ALA A 77 -1.72 19.61 -3.77
CA ALA A 77 -2.18 19.70 -5.15
C ALA A 77 -3.67 20.03 -5.29
N ASN A 78 -4.38 20.32 -4.19
CA ASN A 78 -5.82 20.54 -4.11
C ASN A 78 -6.67 19.37 -4.67
N LEU A 79 -6.18 18.13 -4.51
CA LEU A 79 -6.88 16.94 -4.94
C LEU A 79 -7.75 16.36 -3.81
N PRO A 80 -8.87 15.69 -4.12
CA PRO A 80 -9.80 15.22 -3.10
C PRO A 80 -9.17 14.16 -2.19
N LEU A 81 -9.46 14.23 -0.89
CA LEU A 81 -9.12 13.23 0.10
C LEU A 81 -10.35 12.45 0.57
N GLU A 82 -10.11 11.28 1.14
CA GLU A 82 -11.14 10.44 1.75
C GLU A 82 -10.55 9.81 3.00
N GLU A 83 -11.23 9.96 4.14
CA GLU A 83 -10.81 9.29 5.37
C GLU A 83 -10.93 7.77 5.21
N LYS A 84 -9.90 7.04 5.64
CA LYS A 84 -9.87 5.58 5.63
C LYS A 84 -9.50 5.05 6.99
N LYS A 85 -10.13 3.94 7.36
CA LYS A 85 -9.72 3.10 8.50
C LYS A 85 -8.86 1.95 8.02
N PRO A 86 -8.07 1.29 8.90
CA PRO A 86 -7.33 0.10 8.55
C PRO A 86 -8.24 -0.93 7.89
N TYR A 87 -7.79 -1.47 6.76
CA TYR A 87 -8.53 -2.47 6.00
C TYR A 87 -8.63 -3.76 6.81
N THR A 88 -9.84 -4.30 6.92
CA THR A 88 -10.08 -5.61 7.54
C THR A 88 -10.28 -6.65 6.44
N THR A 89 -9.46 -7.69 6.44
CA THR A 89 -9.70 -8.88 5.62
C THR A 89 -10.87 -9.64 6.23
N ASN A 90 -11.97 -9.77 5.49
CA ASN A 90 -13.04 -10.68 5.91
C ASN A 90 -12.51 -12.11 5.74
N ASN A 91 -12.48 -12.87 6.84
CA ASN A 91 -12.20 -14.31 6.82
C ASN A 91 -13.30 -15.05 6.06
#